data_AF-A0A935KUG0-F1
#
_entry.id   AF-A0A935KUG0-F1
#
_cell.length_a   1.000
_cell.length_b   1.000
_cell.length_c   1.000
_cell.angle_alpha   90.00
_cell.angle_beta   90.00
_cell.angle_gamma   90.00
#
_symmetry.space_group_name_H-M   'P 1'
#
loop_
_entity.id
_entity.type
_entity.pdbx_description
1 polymer ?
#
loop_
_entity_poly.entity_id
_entity_poly.type
_entity_poly.pdbx_seq_one_letter_code
_entity_poly.pdbx_strand_id
1 'polypeptide(L)'
;MKKILSLFFVFALIISAHAQINTMQFTQTSGVYTEIAGDTTVALATGTTGAASLDDVAYGTNALPFTFTFNGTGYTSFSLTTNGFITFGTTLPSGSSYVPISATTAYSGAVGALGNDMQGCYGVRGSATLGATQITGVQRFAGVIVGKIITGTGIPVGTTVVSFNSGAGTIDISAPTTAASTNAVFQIASGSIVRGTTGTAGSRVHTIQWKNFRRFGGTDTLENANFQIKLYEANGNMEVVYGSWSGSVATRTSQVGLRGATNTDFNNRTTTTNWAATTAGGTNAASCTWNSTVFPASGQTYRWSAPLANDVGTPAVTFPGNPILVDGGSLAPKATIRNFGAASQTTPFNITCTISPGGYSSTISDTLAAGYSKEVTFANSFVPVIGNTYTITVYTQLGTDQNRANDTARSVVQTISKNFGSDSGYAYANSNATNQPSFPNYCWKDTSGSTNLVLNAVTQPGAVNRRFS
;
A
#
# COMPACT_ATOMS: atom_id res chain seq x y z
N MET A 1 48.00 13.80 49.13
CA MET A 1 47.63 12.90 48.00
C MET A 1 46.13 12.96 47.83
N LYS A 2 45.66 13.65 46.77
CA LYS A 2 44.25 13.93 46.49
C LYS A 2 43.62 12.69 45.83
N LYS A 3 42.53 12.16 46.41
CA LYS A 3 41.71 11.11 45.79
C LYS A 3 40.64 11.78 44.94
N ILE A 4 40.74 11.64 43.62
CA ILE A 4 39.72 12.05 42.67
C ILE A 4 38.67 10.95 42.61
N LEU A 5 37.44 11.28 43.03
CA LEU A 5 36.27 10.43 42.91
C LEU A 5 35.71 10.61 41.50
N SER A 6 35.80 9.59 40.66
CA SER A 6 35.25 9.61 39.29
C SER A 6 33.76 9.29 39.35
N LEU A 7 32.92 10.30 39.11
CA LEU A 7 31.46 10.20 39.07
C LEU A 7 31.04 9.85 37.63
N PHE A 8 30.66 8.59 37.38
CA PHE A 8 30.06 8.17 36.12
C PHE A 8 28.60 8.66 36.06
N PHE A 9 28.35 9.72 35.27
CA PHE A 9 27.00 10.11 34.88
C PHE A 9 26.54 9.21 33.73
N VAL A 10 25.66 8.25 34.01
CA VAL A 10 24.91 7.53 32.96
C VAL A 10 23.79 8.46 32.50
N PHE A 11 23.99 9.12 31.36
CA PHE A 11 22.92 9.83 30.66
C PHE A 11 22.01 8.76 30.04
N ALA A 12 20.90 8.43 30.69
CA ALA A 12 19.83 7.66 30.07
C ALA A 12 19.18 8.56 29.00
N LEU A 13 19.63 8.43 27.75
CA LEU A 13 18.91 8.98 26.60
C LEU A 13 17.55 8.26 26.56
N ILE A 14 16.50 8.92 27.05
CA ILE A 14 15.12 8.50 26.78
C ILE A 14 14.86 8.81 25.32
N ILE A 15 15.28 7.90 24.43
CA ILE A 15 14.83 7.91 23.05
C ILE A 15 13.37 7.48 23.14
N SER A 16 12.46 8.46 23.17
CA SER A 16 11.06 8.16 22.90
C SER A 16 11.03 7.60 21.48
N ALA A 17 10.77 6.30 21.35
CA ALA A 17 10.53 5.70 20.05
C ALA A 17 9.23 6.32 19.51
N HIS A 18 9.36 7.40 18.76
CA HIS A 18 8.24 7.96 18.00
C HIS A 18 7.81 6.89 17.00
N ALA A 19 6.53 6.49 17.03
CA ALA A 19 6.00 5.57 16.02
C ALA A 19 6.14 6.24 14.65
N GLN A 20 7.06 5.76 13.80
CA GLN A 20 7.34 6.37 12.52
C GLN A 20 6.26 5.97 11.51
N ILE A 21 5.62 6.95 10.87
CA ILE A 21 4.61 6.72 9.83
C ILE A 21 5.12 5.78 8.72
N ASN A 22 6.40 5.88 8.39
CA ASN A 22 7.09 5.01 7.42
C ASN A 22 7.08 3.50 7.78
N THR A 23 6.83 3.14 9.06
CA THR A 23 6.80 1.74 9.54
C THR A 23 5.39 1.15 9.62
N MET A 24 4.34 1.97 9.42
CA MET A 24 2.96 1.47 9.48
C MET A 24 2.73 0.36 8.44
N GLN A 25 2.03 -0.70 8.86
CA GLN A 25 1.69 -1.81 7.97
C GLN A 25 0.56 -1.40 7.04
N PHE A 26 0.78 -1.51 5.73
CA PHE A 26 -0.22 -1.19 4.71
C PHE A 26 -0.93 -2.46 4.21
N THR A 27 -2.25 -2.39 4.09
CA THR A 27 -3.06 -3.39 3.39
C THR A 27 -4.08 -2.69 2.49
N GLN A 28 -4.47 -3.35 1.39
CA GLN A 28 -5.55 -2.90 0.52
C GLN A 28 -6.55 -4.03 0.29
N THR A 29 -7.84 -3.71 0.36
CA THR A 29 -8.93 -4.70 0.27
C THR A 29 -10.09 -4.15 -0.56
N SER A 30 -10.91 -5.05 -1.07
CA SER A 30 -12.20 -4.71 -1.66
C SER A 30 -13.31 -4.97 -0.63
N GLY A 31 -14.27 -4.08 -0.56
CA GLY A 31 -15.39 -4.15 0.38
C GLY A 31 -16.59 -3.37 -0.12
N VAL A 32 -17.39 -2.86 0.82
CA VAL A 32 -18.57 -2.05 0.53
C VAL A 32 -18.35 -0.64 1.03
N TYR A 33 -18.60 0.34 0.17
CA TYR A 33 -18.67 1.74 0.58
C TYR A 33 -20.05 2.01 1.19
N THR A 34 -20.07 2.47 2.43
CA THR A 34 -21.30 2.90 3.12
C THR A 34 -21.13 4.36 3.49
N GLU A 35 -22.05 5.20 3.01
CA GLU A 35 -22.08 6.61 3.41
C GLU A 35 -22.34 6.70 4.92
N ILE A 36 -21.70 7.69 5.55
CA ILE A 36 -21.95 7.95 6.96
C ILE A 36 -23.37 8.51 7.15
N ALA A 37 -24.06 8.09 8.21
CA ALA A 37 -25.41 8.54 8.57
C ALA A 37 -25.40 9.33 9.88
N GLY A 38 -26.32 10.30 10.03
CA GLY A 38 -26.46 11.12 11.25
C GLY A 38 -25.24 12.01 11.52
N ASP A 39 -24.58 12.47 10.46
CA ASP A 39 -23.32 13.19 10.51
C ASP A 39 -23.46 14.68 10.84
N THR A 40 -22.34 15.29 11.20
CA THR A 40 -22.16 16.73 11.29
C THR A 40 -21.64 17.26 9.96
N THR A 41 -22.35 18.24 9.39
CA THR A 41 -21.88 18.96 8.22
C THR A 41 -20.70 19.85 8.56
N VAL A 42 -19.58 19.69 7.85
CA VAL A 42 -18.43 20.62 7.91
C VAL A 42 -18.59 21.68 6.83
N ALA A 43 -18.94 21.27 5.61
CA ALA A 43 -19.06 22.17 4.48
C ALA A 43 -20.07 21.66 3.44
N LEU A 44 -20.79 22.58 2.81
CA LEU A 44 -21.64 22.33 1.65
C LEU A 44 -21.28 23.30 0.55
N ALA A 45 -21.26 22.83 -0.69
CA ALA A 45 -21.22 23.74 -1.82
C ALA A 45 -22.51 24.58 -1.84
N THR A 46 -22.33 25.89 -1.96
CA THR A 46 -23.38 26.92 -2.02
C THR A 46 -23.40 27.63 -3.37
N GLY A 47 -22.40 27.39 -4.21
CA GLY A 47 -22.29 27.89 -5.58
C GLY A 47 -21.41 26.96 -6.41
N THR A 48 -21.14 27.35 -7.66
CA THR A 48 -20.40 26.51 -8.62
C THR A 48 -19.03 27.07 -9.01
N THR A 49 -18.56 28.11 -8.31
CA THR A 49 -17.26 28.76 -8.55
C THR A 49 -16.61 29.21 -7.24
N GLY A 50 -15.27 29.22 -7.22
CA GLY A 50 -14.45 29.65 -6.08
C GLY A 50 -14.78 28.94 -4.76
N ALA A 51 -14.62 29.64 -3.64
CA ALA A 51 -14.88 29.06 -2.32
C ALA A 51 -16.33 28.53 -2.15
N ALA A 52 -17.31 29.11 -2.86
CA ALA A 52 -18.69 28.64 -2.82
C ALA A 52 -18.88 27.26 -3.47
N SER A 53 -18.01 26.87 -4.41
CA SER A 53 -17.91 25.50 -4.93
C SER A 53 -17.06 24.57 -4.08
N LEU A 54 -16.61 24.98 -2.91
CA LEU A 54 -15.62 24.23 -2.13
C LEU A 54 -14.30 24.06 -2.90
N ASP A 55 -13.88 25.10 -3.62
CA ASP A 55 -12.58 25.14 -4.29
C ASP A 55 -11.56 25.86 -3.39
N ASP A 56 -10.40 25.23 -3.17
CA ASP A 56 -9.31 25.77 -2.36
C ASP A 56 -9.68 26.27 -0.94
N VAL A 57 -10.47 25.48 -0.20
CA VAL A 57 -10.90 25.84 1.17
C VAL A 57 -10.31 24.89 2.21
N ALA A 58 -9.85 25.45 3.33
CA ALA A 58 -9.42 24.70 4.51
C ALA A 58 -10.35 25.00 5.70
N TYR A 59 -10.65 23.96 6.48
CA TYR A 59 -11.51 24.01 7.66
C TYR A 59 -10.71 23.54 8.87
N GLY A 60 -10.46 24.46 9.79
CA GLY A 60 -9.61 24.22 10.96
C GLY A 60 -10.36 23.59 12.13
N THR A 61 -9.59 22.89 12.98
CA THR A 61 -9.95 22.48 14.35
C THR A 61 -11.32 21.80 14.48
N ASN A 62 -11.45 20.63 13.86
CA ASN A 62 -12.57 19.72 13.99
C ASN A 62 -12.34 18.75 15.15
N ALA A 63 -13.16 18.82 16.21
CA ALA A 63 -12.98 18.00 17.42
C ALA A 63 -13.17 16.49 17.18
N LEU A 64 -12.27 15.66 17.69
CA LEU A 64 -12.42 14.21 17.75
C LEU A 64 -13.10 13.81 19.06
N PRO A 65 -13.97 12.79 19.05
CA PRO A 65 -14.66 12.32 20.26
C PRO A 65 -13.76 11.45 21.16
N PHE A 66 -12.56 11.11 20.69
CA PHE A 66 -11.51 10.38 21.40
C PHE A 66 -10.14 10.98 21.05
N THR A 67 -9.14 10.70 21.88
CA THR A 67 -7.74 10.97 21.54
C THR A 67 -7.29 9.97 20.50
N PHE A 68 -6.97 10.44 19.29
CA PHE A 68 -6.41 9.62 18.23
C PHE A 68 -4.88 9.75 18.22
N THR A 69 -4.16 8.65 18.34
CA THR A 69 -2.69 8.65 18.30
C THR A 69 -2.20 8.59 16.86
N PHE A 70 -1.46 9.61 16.43
CA PHE A 70 -0.80 9.67 15.13
C PHE A 70 0.67 10.04 15.32
N ASN A 71 1.60 9.33 14.67
CA ASN A 71 3.04 9.56 14.81
C ASN A 71 3.52 9.62 16.29
N GLY A 72 2.96 8.73 17.12
CA GLY A 72 3.22 8.66 18.57
C GLY A 72 2.62 9.78 19.42
N THR A 73 1.89 10.74 18.83
CA THR A 73 1.29 11.88 19.53
C THR A 73 -0.23 11.77 19.53
N GLY A 74 -0.86 12.02 20.68
CA GLY A 74 -2.31 12.04 20.82
C GLY A 74 -2.92 13.35 20.33
N TYR A 75 -3.94 13.27 19.48
CA TYR A 75 -4.69 14.42 18.97
C TYR A 75 -6.16 14.32 19.33
N THR A 76 -6.74 15.44 19.75
CA THR A 76 -8.18 15.56 20.04
C THR A 76 -8.92 16.36 18.96
N SER A 77 -8.23 16.73 17.87
CA SER A 77 -8.81 17.43 16.73
C SER A 77 -7.99 17.21 15.46
N PHE A 78 -8.58 17.55 14.32
CA PHE A 78 -7.93 17.57 13.01
C PHE A 78 -8.37 18.80 12.22
N SER A 79 -7.59 19.21 11.23
CA SER A 79 -8.03 20.15 10.19
C SER A 79 -8.23 19.40 8.88
N LEU A 80 -9.06 19.92 7.97
CA LEU A 80 -9.31 19.29 6.68
C LEU A 80 -9.32 20.31 5.56
N THR A 81 -9.12 19.84 4.32
CA THR A 81 -9.25 20.67 3.12
C THR A 81 -10.28 20.10 2.16
N THR A 82 -10.77 20.93 1.26
CA THR A 82 -11.56 20.50 0.09
C THR A 82 -10.75 19.63 -0.86
N ASN A 83 -9.43 19.79 -0.84
CA ASN A 83 -8.43 19.10 -1.64
C ASN A 83 -8.07 17.68 -1.14
N GLY A 84 -8.99 17.04 -0.41
CA GLY A 84 -9.01 15.59 -0.17
C GLY A 84 -8.06 15.07 0.90
N PHE A 85 -7.73 15.87 1.91
CA PHE A 85 -6.88 15.44 3.02
C PHE A 85 -7.24 16.07 4.37
N ILE A 86 -6.76 15.43 5.44
CA ILE A 86 -6.73 15.99 6.79
C ILE A 86 -5.30 16.20 7.28
N THR A 87 -5.14 17.07 8.27
CA THR A 87 -3.89 17.28 9.00
C THR A 87 -4.11 17.28 10.51
N PHE A 88 -3.03 17.01 11.26
CA PHE A 88 -3.00 17.07 12.71
C PHE A 88 -2.10 18.21 13.20
N GLY A 89 -2.37 18.67 14.43
CA GLY A 89 -1.68 19.80 15.05
C GLY A 89 -2.40 21.14 14.87
N THR A 90 -1.74 22.21 15.27
CA THR A 90 -2.31 23.57 15.29
C THR A 90 -2.17 24.32 13.96
N THR A 91 -1.23 23.91 13.10
CA THR A 91 -1.01 24.51 11.78
C THR A 91 -2.13 24.12 10.82
N LEU A 92 -2.97 25.09 10.44
CA LEU A 92 -3.98 24.93 9.41
C LEU A 92 -3.30 24.74 8.03
N PRO A 93 -3.66 23.72 7.24
CA PRO A 93 -3.16 23.57 5.87
C PRO A 93 -3.65 24.71 4.97
N SER A 94 -2.86 25.07 3.96
CA SER A 94 -3.32 26.00 2.91
C SER A 94 -4.49 25.38 2.14
N GLY A 95 -5.53 26.17 1.89
CA GLY A 95 -6.64 25.79 1.02
C GLY A 95 -6.15 25.34 -0.35
N SER A 96 -5.17 26.05 -0.93
CA SER A 96 -4.54 25.76 -2.24
C SER A 96 -3.42 24.72 -2.22
N SER A 97 -3.32 23.92 -1.15
CA SER A 97 -2.38 22.79 -1.14
C SER A 97 -3.02 21.56 -1.77
N TYR A 98 -2.34 20.94 -2.72
CA TYR A 98 -2.80 19.73 -3.42
C TYR A 98 -1.94 18.49 -3.12
N VAL A 99 -0.86 18.68 -2.37
CA VAL A 99 0.21 17.70 -2.19
C VAL A 99 0.49 17.47 -0.70
N PRO A 100 -0.49 16.93 0.05
CA PRO A 100 -0.42 16.83 1.51
C PRO A 100 0.76 15.99 2.03
N ILE A 101 1.35 15.14 1.21
CA ILE A 101 2.47 14.28 1.62
C ILE A 101 3.82 14.95 1.32
N SER A 102 3.93 15.71 0.23
CA SER A 102 5.19 16.39 -0.13
C SER A 102 5.24 17.89 0.17
N ALA A 103 4.15 18.51 0.64
CA ALA A 103 4.13 19.93 1.01
C ALA A 103 5.14 20.26 2.12
N THR A 104 5.64 21.48 2.19
CA THR A 104 6.59 21.92 3.23
C THR A 104 5.91 22.57 4.44
N THR A 105 4.59 22.75 4.40
CA THR A 105 3.82 23.27 5.54
C THR A 105 4.00 22.39 6.77
N ALA A 106 4.37 23.00 7.90
CA ALA A 106 4.72 22.32 9.15
C ALA A 106 3.47 21.95 9.98
N TYR A 107 2.55 21.16 9.41
CA TYR A 107 1.58 20.43 10.22
C TYR A 107 2.22 19.16 10.79
N SER A 108 1.72 18.69 11.94
CA SER A 108 2.31 17.56 12.69
C SER A 108 2.09 16.20 12.03
N GLY A 109 1.18 16.14 11.06
CA GLY A 109 0.90 14.97 10.26
C GLY A 109 -0.16 15.24 9.21
N ALA A 110 -0.20 14.42 8.16
CA ALA A 110 -1.26 14.44 7.16
C ALA A 110 -1.72 13.04 6.77
N VAL A 111 -2.99 12.95 6.40
CA VAL A 111 -3.62 11.81 5.75
C VAL A 111 -4.24 12.29 4.45
N GLY A 112 -3.63 11.94 3.33
CA GLY A 112 -4.15 12.19 2.00
C GLY A 112 -5.01 11.02 1.53
N ALA A 113 -6.33 11.20 1.48
CA ALA A 113 -7.20 10.27 0.77
C ALA A 113 -7.14 10.50 -0.73
N LEU A 114 -7.07 11.78 -1.12
CA LEU A 114 -7.02 12.22 -2.50
C LEU A 114 -6.42 13.64 -2.61
N GLY A 115 -5.13 13.80 -2.33
CA GLY A 115 -4.45 15.08 -2.51
C GLY A 115 -4.46 15.49 -3.98
N ASN A 116 -5.31 16.45 -4.34
CA ASN A 116 -5.40 17.05 -5.68
C ASN A 116 -6.11 18.42 -5.59
N ASP A 117 -6.12 19.15 -6.68
CA ASP A 117 -6.91 20.36 -6.88
C ASP A 117 -8.37 19.98 -7.17
N MET A 118 -9.25 20.16 -6.19
CA MET A 118 -10.60 19.59 -6.12
C MET A 118 -11.66 20.67 -5.82
N GLN A 119 -12.86 20.44 -6.36
CA GLN A 119 -14.04 21.25 -6.10
C GLN A 119 -15.28 20.37 -5.90
N GLY A 120 -16.21 20.84 -5.06
CA GLY A 120 -17.49 20.20 -4.73
C GLY A 120 -18.60 20.49 -5.74
N CYS A 121 -18.32 20.33 -7.03
CA CYS A 121 -19.29 20.53 -8.10
C CYS A 121 -19.50 19.24 -8.90
N TYR A 122 -20.72 19.04 -9.39
CA TYR A 122 -21.04 17.99 -10.34
C TYR A 122 -21.50 18.58 -11.66
N GLY A 123 -20.91 18.13 -12.76
CA GLY A 123 -21.33 18.52 -14.10
C GLY A 123 -22.40 17.59 -14.63
N VAL A 124 -23.31 18.13 -15.44
CA VAL A 124 -24.19 17.35 -16.31
C VAL A 124 -24.18 17.96 -17.70
N ARG A 125 -24.43 17.12 -18.71
CA ARG A 125 -24.72 17.57 -20.07
C ARG A 125 -26.22 17.49 -20.32
N GLY A 126 -26.77 18.49 -20.98
CA GLY A 126 -28.17 18.53 -21.38
C GLY A 126 -28.47 19.69 -22.32
N SER A 127 -29.74 19.89 -22.63
CA SER A 127 -30.20 20.97 -23.50
C SER A 127 -31.24 21.82 -22.78
N ALA A 128 -31.09 23.14 -22.88
CA ALA A 128 -32.05 24.13 -22.41
C ALA A 128 -32.85 24.69 -23.59
N THR A 129 -34.17 24.77 -23.42
CA THR A 129 -35.06 25.48 -24.34
C THR A 129 -35.44 26.82 -23.73
N LEU A 130 -35.24 27.91 -24.46
CA LEU A 130 -35.58 29.27 -24.01
C LEU A 130 -36.99 29.32 -23.40
N GLY A 131 -37.10 29.87 -22.18
CA GLY A 131 -38.36 30.00 -21.45
C GLY A 131 -38.84 28.73 -20.74
N ALA A 132 -38.20 27.57 -20.96
CA ALA A 132 -38.55 26.33 -20.26
C ALA A 132 -37.92 26.25 -18.87
N THR A 133 -38.56 25.49 -17.97
CA THR A 133 -38.07 25.17 -16.62
C THR A 133 -37.52 23.74 -16.53
N GLN A 134 -37.16 23.15 -17.66
CA GLN A 134 -36.64 21.79 -17.74
C GLN A 134 -35.41 21.73 -18.63
N ILE A 135 -34.34 21.12 -18.12
CA ILE A 135 -33.18 20.69 -18.87
C ILE A 135 -33.43 19.26 -19.31
N THR A 136 -33.24 18.97 -20.60
CA THR A 136 -33.52 17.66 -21.21
C THR A 136 -32.24 17.01 -21.73
N GLY A 137 -32.31 15.73 -22.10
CA GLY A 137 -31.17 14.99 -22.66
C GLY A 137 -30.05 14.73 -21.65
N VAL A 138 -30.36 14.78 -20.35
CA VAL A 138 -29.41 14.51 -19.26
C VAL A 138 -29.19 13.02 -19.14
N GLN A 139 -27.93 12.59 -19.23
CA GLN A 139 -27.57 11.16 -19.22
C GLN A 139 -27.07 10.66 -17.86
N ARG A 140 -26.70 11.56 -16.96
CA ARG A 140 -26.08 11.20 -15.68
C ARG A 140 -26.61 12.06 -14.55
N PHE A 141 -26.87 11.41 -13.42
CA PHE A 141 -27.58 12.00 -12.28
C PHE A 141 -26.86 11.82 -10.95
N ALA A 142 -25.64 11.26 -10.94
CA ALA A 142 -24.97 10.81 -9.71
C ALA A 142 -24.77 11.93 -8.67
N GLY A 143 -24.54 13.16 -9.12
CA GLY A 143 -24.43 14.34 -8.26
C GLY A 143 -25.59 15.33 -8.40
N VAL A 144 -26.72 14.95 -9.01
CA VAL A 144 -27.91 15.82 -9.07
C VAL A 144 -28.63 15.75 -7.72
N ILE A 145 -28.79 16.89 -7.06
CA ILE A 145 -29.39 16.98 -5.72
C ILE A 145 -30.45 18.09 -5.74
N VAL A 146 -31.67 17.75 -5.32
CA VAL A 146 -32.76 18.71 -5.16
C VAL A 146 -32.39 19.81 -4.17
N GLY A 147 -32.76 21.04 -4.49
CA GLY A 147 -32.47 22.25 -3.72
C GLY A 147 -31.08 22.83 -3.92
N LYS A 148 -30.18 22.15 -4.65
CA LYS A 148 -28.84 22.69 -4.96
C LYS A 148 -28.88 23.66 -6.12
N ILE A 149 -28.00 24.66 -6.04
CA ILE A 149 -27.77 25.64 -7.11
C ILE A 149 -27.31 24.91 -8.37
N ILE A 150 -27.91 25.26 -9.50
CA ILE A 150 -27.50 24.85 -10.84
C ILE A 150 -27.14 26.09 -11.66
N THR A 151 -26.04 26.03 -12.40
CA THR A 151 -25.57 27.11 -13.27
C THR A 151 -25.22 26.56 -14.64
N GLY A 152 -25.17 27.43 -15.65
CA GLY A 152 -24.82 27.07 -17.01
C GLY A 152 -25.35 28.10 -18.00
N THR A 153 -25.06 27.90 -19.28
CA THR A 153 -25.53 28.82 -20.33
C THR A 153 -27.06 28.88 -20.35
N GLY A 154 -27.60 30.10 -20.18
CA GLY A 154 -29.04 30.33 -20.16
C GLY A 154 -29.73 30.01 -18.83
N ILE A 155 -29.00 29.66 -17.77
CA ILE A 155 -29.57 29.45 -16.42
C ILE A 155 -29.49 30.75 -15.63
N PRO A 156 -30.62 31.32 -15.15
CA PRO A 156 -30.60 32.50 -14.27
C PRO A 156 -29.79 32.27 -12.98
N VAL A 157 -29.17 33.33 -12.47
CA VAL A 157 -28.47 33.29 -11.17
C VAL A 157 -29.44 32.91 -10.06
N GLY A 158 -29.00 32.04 -9.14
CA GLY A 158 -29.82 31.59 -8.00
C GLY A 158 -30.78 30.44 -8.32
N THR A 159 -30.82 29.95 -9.57
CA THR A 159 -31.64 28.81 -9.96
C THR A 159 -31.23 27.55 -9.20
N THR A 160 -32.20 26.80 -8.70
CA THR A 160 -32.00 25.53 -8.00
C THR A 160 -32.65 24.36 -8.75
N VAL A 161 -32.15 23.16 -8.50
CA VAL A 161 -32.78 21.91 -8.94
C VAL A 161 -34.06 21.68 -8.13
N VAL A 162 -35.19 21.53 -8.80
CA VAL A 162 -36.49 21.24 -8.16
C VAL A 162 -36.74 19.75 -8.09
N SER A 163 -36.52 19.06 -9.21
CA SER A 163 -36.67 17.61 -9.34
C SER A 163 -35.80 17.11 -10.49
N PHE A 164 -35.66 15.79 -10.59
CA PHE A 164 -35.04 15.16 -11.75
C PHE A 164 -35.67 13.79 -12.00
N ASN A 165 -35.66 13.38 -13.26
CA ASN A 165 -36.10 12.06 -13.69
C ASN A 165 -35.00 11.41 -14.52
N SER A 166 -34.32 10.43 -13.92
CA SER A 166 -33.20 9.73 -14.56
C SER A 166 -33.63 8.84 -15.72
N GLY A 167 -34.87 8.33 -15.71
CA GLY A 167 -35.42 7.53 -16.81
C GLY A 167 -35.81 8.38 -18.02
N ALA A 168 -36.31 9.59 -17.79
CA ALA A 168 -36.66 10.55 -18.84
C ALA A 168 -35.47 11.41 -19.30
N GLY A 169 -34.37 11.42 -18.53
CA GLY A 169 -33.22 12.25 -18.82
C GLY A 169 -33.48 13.74 -18.60
N THR A 170 -34.23 14.11 -17.56
CA THR A 170 -34.64 15.50 -17.32
C THR A 170 -34.29 16.00 -15.92
N ILE A 171 -34.01 17.31 -15.82
CA ILE A 171 -33.86 18.06 -14.56
C ILE A 171 -34.80 19.26 -14.62
N ASP A 172 -35.70 19.37 -13.65
CA ASP A 172 -36.57 20.53 -13.49
C ASP A 172 -35.85 21.57 -12.62
N ILE A 173 -35.98 22.83 -13.01
CA ILE A 173 -35.26 23.96 -12.39
C ILE A 173 -36.22 25.05 -11.93
N SER A 174 -35.83 25.81 -10.92
CA SER A 174 -36.70 26.76 -10.23
C SER A 174 -36.99 28.05 -10.98
N ALA A 175 -36.35 28.28 -12.12
CA ALA A 175 -36.52 29.48 -12.94
C ALA A 175 -36.46 29.13 -14.44
N PRO A 176 -37.25 29.80 -15.29
CA PRO A 176 -37.22 29.57 -16.73
C PRO A 176 -35.86 30.00 -17.31
N THR A 177 -35.35 29.23 -18.27
CA THR A 177 -34.08 29.55 -18.92
C THR A 177 -34.17 30.82 -19.76
N THR A 178 -33.09 31.59 -19.84
CA THR A 178 -33.00 32.87 -20.56
C THR A 178 -32.32 32.75 -21.92
N ALA A 179 -31.76 31.58 -22.25
CA ALA A 179 -31.20 31.29 -23.55
C ALA A 179 -31.31 29.79 -23.84
N ALA A 180 -31.50 29.45 -25.12
CA ALA A 180 -31.44 28.06 -25.56
C ALA A 180 -29.97 27.58 -25.61
N SER A 181 -29.75 26.30 -25.32
CA SER A 181 -28.45 25.66 -25.47
C SER A 181 -28.62 24.17 -25.78
N THR A 182 -27.69 23.61 -26.54
CA THR A 182 -27.74 22.20 -26.99
C THR A 182 -26.53 21.45 -26.44
N ASN A 183 -26.78 20.34 -25.74
CA ASN A 183 -25.72 19.50 -25.15
C ASN A 183 -24.68 20.32 -24.35
N ALA A 184 -25.13 21.37 -23.69
CA ALA A 184 -24.34 22.28 -22.90
C ALA A 184 -24.03 21.68 -21.52
N VAL A 185 -23.01 22.24 -20.88
CA VAL A 185 -22.60 21.87 -19.52
C VAL A 185 -23.40 22.69 -18.52
N PHE A 186 -24.04 22.00 -17.58
CA PHE A 186 -24.62 22.60 -16.39
C PHE A 186 -23.89 22.09 -15.15
N GLN A 187 -23.61 22.98 -14.20
CA GLN A 187 -22.87 22.68 -12.98
C GLN A 187 -23.82 22.74 -11.80
N ILE A 188 -23.70 21.78 -10.88
CA ILE A 188 -24.53 21.67 -9.68
C ILE A 188 -23.63 21.75 -8.46
N ALA A 189 -23.99 22.60 -7.50
CA ALA A 189 -23.31 22.76 -6.21
C ALA A 189 -23.60 21.57 -5.27
N SER A 190 -23.15 20.38 -5.66
CA SER A 190 -23.52 19.10 -5.05
C SER A 190 -22.57 18.60 -3.96
N GLY A 191 -21.39 19.20 -3.86
CA GLY A 191 -20.33 18.76 -2.96
C GLY A 191 -20.66 18.96 -1.49
N SER A 192 -20.23 18.02 -0.67
CA SER A 192 -20.35 18.11 0.79
C SER A 192 -19.18 17.44 1.49
N ILE A 193 -18.79 18.03 2.62
CA ILE A 193 -17.86 17.42 3.58
C ILE A 193 -18.62 17.25 4.88
N VAL A 194 -18.69 16.01 5.34
CA VAL A 194 -19.41 15.63 6.56
C VAL A 194 -18.52 14.76 7.43
N ARG A 195 -18.81 14.72 8.73
CA ARG A 195 -18.07 13.88 9.68
C ARG A 195 -18.96 13.33 10.77
N GLY A 196 -18.62 12.18 11.32
CA GLY A 196 -19.40 11.57 12.39
C GLY A 196 -18.71 10.38 13.00
N THR A 197 -19.31 9.86 14.07
CA THR A 197 -18.69 8.81 14.88
C THR A 197 -19.68 7.69 15.11
N THR A 198 -19.22 6.46 14.93
CA THR A 198 -20.00 5.25 15.21
C THR A 198 -19.27 4.39 16.23
N GLY A 199 -19.97 3.40 16.81
CA GLY A 199 -19.44 2.49 17.81
C GLY A 199 -19.52 3.03 19.25
N THR A 200 -19.08 2.20 20.20
CA THR A 200 -19.05 2.52 21.63
C THR A 200 -17.64 2.92 22.06
N ALA A 201 -17.51 3.70 23.14
CA ALA A 201 -16.22 4.12 23.68
C ALA A 201 -15.24 2.93 23.84
N GLY A 202 -13.98 3.15 23.46
CA GLY A 202 -12.95 2.10 23.33
C GLY A 202 -12.93 1.39 21.98
N SER A 203 -13.95 1.59 21.13
CA SER A 203 -14.08 0.96 19.81
C SER A 203 -14.68 1.90 18.75
N ARG A 204 -14.71 3.21 19.02
CA ARG A 204 -15.31 4.19 18.10
C ARG A 204 -14.52 4.30 16.81
N VAL A 205 -15.25 4.62 15.74
CA VAL A 205 -14.69 4.98 14.44
C VAL A 205 -15.18 6.36 14.06
N HIS A 206 -14.25 7.31 13.94
CA HIS A 206 -14.56 8.64 13.42
C HIS A 206 -14.34 8.65 11.91
N THR A 207 -15.38 9.00 11.15
CA THR A 207 -15.34 9.02 9.68
C THR A 207 -15.50 10.46 9.19
N ILE A 208 -14.62 10.88 8.28
CA ILE A 208 -14.69 12.13 7.52
C ILE A 208 -14.98 11.76 6.08
N GLN A 209 -16.00 12.34 5.47
CA GLN A 209 -16.47 11.99 4.13
C GLN A 209 -16.50 13.20 3.21
N TRP A 210 -15.89 13.05 2.03
CA TRP A 210 -16.08 13.93 0.88
C TRP A 210 -17.04 13.26 -0.08
N LYS A 211 -18.12 13.95 -0.44
CA LYS A 211 -19.14 13.47 -1.37
C LYS A 211 -19.33 14.48 -2.50
N ASN A 212 -19.45 13.95 -3.71
CA ASN A 212 -19.64 14.67 -4.97
C ASN A 212 -18.57 15.72 -5.28
N PHE A 213 -17.31 15.31 -5.19
CA PHE A 213 -16.15 16.12 -5.57
C PHE A 213 -15.64 15.76 -6.98
N ARG A 214 -14.97 16.70 -7.65
CA ARG A 214 -14.26 16.48 -8.92
C ARG A 214 -12.99 17.31 -8.95
N ARG A 215 -12.10 17.11 -9.92
CA ARG A 215 -10.92 17.95 -10.05
C ARG A 215 -11.28 19.34 -10.59
N PHE A 216 -10.63 20.38 -10.08
CA PHE A 216 -10.76 21.73 -10.59
C PHE A 216 -10.17 21.85 -11.99
N GLY A 217 -10.78 22.71 -12.83
CA GLY A 217 -10.39 22.89 -14.23
C GLY A 217 -10.65 21.68 -15.14
N GLY A 218 -11.19 20.57 -14.60
CA GLY A 218 -11.66 19.45 -15.39
C GLY A 218 -12.80 19.92 -16.30
N THR A 219 -12.56 19.91 -17.62
CA THR A 219 -13.62 20.10 -18.62
C THR A 219 -14.59 18.92 -18.66
N ASP A 220 -14.25 17.84 -17.96
CA ASP A 220 -15.06 16.66 -17.83
C ASP A 220 -16.22 16.90 -16.85
N THR A 221 -17.43 16.93 -17.39
CA THR A 221 -18.67 16.95 -16.61
C THR A 221 -18.97 15.60 -15.96
N LEU A 222 -18.21 14.56 -16.26
CA LEU A 222 -18.49 13.20 -15.83
C LEU A 222 -17.73 12.84 -14.56
N GLU A 223 -16.74 13.61 -14.13
CA GLU A 223 -15.96 13.31 -12.92
C GLU A 223 -16.82 13.40 -11.65
N ASN A 224 -16.75 12.36 -10.84
CA ASN A 224 -17.32 12.32 -9.50
C ASN A 224 -16.42 11.47 -8.62
N ALA A 225 -16.11 11.95 -7.42
CA ALA A 225 -15.30 11.26 -6.43
C ALA A 225 -16.01 11.35 -5.08
N ASN A 226 -16.19 10.17 -4.49
CA ASN A 226 -16.71 9.98 -3.14
C ASN A 226 -15.67 9.19 -2.36
N PHE A 227 -15.28 9.65 -1.18
CA PHE A 227 -14.27 8.96 -0.38
C PHE A 227 -14.38 9.34 1.09
N GLN A 228 -13.78 8.51 1.93
CA GLN A 228 -13.77 8.66 3.37
C GLN A 228 -12.36 8.51 3.92
N ILE A 229 -12.08 9.21 5.02
CA ILE A 229 -11.00 8.91 5.95
C ILE A 229 -11.64 8.40 7.24
N LYS A 230 -11.18 7.26 7.75
CA LYS A 230 -11.64 6.67 9.02
C LYS A 230 -10.50 6.58 10.01
N LEU A 231 -10.74 7.01 11.24
CA LEU A 231 -9.82 6.97 12.36
C LEU A 231 -10.40 6.02 13.42
N TYR A 232 -9.63 5.02 13.84
CA TYR A 232 -10.08 3.97 14.76
C TYR A 232 -9.54 4.21 16.18
N GLU A 233 -10.42 4.30 17.17
CA GLU A 233 -10.06 4.54 18.58
C GLU A 233 -9.26 3.37 19.18
N ALA A 234 -9.67 2.14 18.92
CA ALA A 234 -9.16 0.95 19.63
C ALA A 234 -7.68 0.65 19.34
N ASN A 235 -7.20 0.95 18.13
CA ASN A 235 -5.93 0.45 17.62
C ASN A 235 -5.13 1.51 16.85
N GLY A 236 -5.63 2.74 16.74
CA GLY A 236 -4.96 3.82 16.01
C GLY A 236 -4.90 3.60 14.50
N ASN A 237 -5.65 2.64 13.97
CA ASN A 237 -5.64 2.38 12.54
C ASN A 237 -6.31 3.53 11.77
N MET A 238 -5.86 3.69 10.54
CA MET A 238 -6.41 4.65 9.60
C MET A 238 -6.83 3.93 8.34
N GLU A 239 -7.99 4.32 7.82
CA GLU A 239 -8.44 3.86 6.51
C GLU A 239 -8.79 5.01 5.60
N VAL A 240 -8.51 4.83 4.32
CA VAL A 240 -9.15 5.56 3.24
C VAL A 240 -10.06 4.59 2.52
N VAL A 241 -11.34 4.93 2.39
CA VAL A 241 -12.34 4.10 1.70
C VAL A 241 -12.91 4.90 0.53
N TYR A 242 -12.78 4.35 -0.67
CA TYR A 242 -13.28 4.98 -1.89
C TYR A 242 -14.71 4.51 -2.18
N GLY A 243 -15.59 5.44 -2.50
CA GLY A 243 -16.97 5.17 -2.91
C GLY A 243 -17.12 5.12 -4.42
N SER A 244 -18.34 5.38 -4.90
CA SER A 244 -18.62 5.45 -6.33
C SER A 244 -17.83 6.59 -6.98
N TRP A 245 -16.99 6.26 -7.94
CA TRP A 245 -16.25 7.22 -8.74
C TRP A 245 -16.67 7.15 -10.20
N SER A 246 -16.49 8.26 -10.90
CA SER A 246 -16.48 8.28 -12.35
C SER A 246 -15.16 8.89 -12.82
N GLY A 247 -14.52 8.16 -13.74
CA GLY A 247 -13.23 8.54 -14.29
C GLY A 247 -13.32 9.75 -15.23
N SER A 248 -12.15 10.24 -15.63
CA SER A 248 -11.97 11.43 -16.44
C SER A 248 -11.21 11.19 -17.73
N VAL A 249 -11.58 11.87 -18.81
CA VAL A 249 -10.76 11.85 -20.03
C VAL A 249 -9.34 12.43 -19.83
N ALA A 250 -9.15 13.34 -18.86
CA ALA A 250 -7.84 13.87 -18.54
C ALA A 250 -7.10 12.97 -17.54
N THR A 251 -5.82 12.70 -17.82
CA THR A 251 -4.94 12.00 -16.87
C THR A 251 -4.28 13.01 -15.94
N ARG A 252 -4.56 12.90 -14.64
CA ARG A 252 -3.80 13.58 -13.56
C ARG A 252 -3.42 12.56 -12.50
N THR A 253 -2.65 12.98 -11.52
CA THR A 253 -2.27 12.12 -10.38
C THR A 253 -2.68 12.77 -9.07
N SER A 254 -2.92 11.95 -8.05
CA SER A 254 -3.26 12.41 -6.70
C SER A 254 -2.34 11.78 -5.67
N GLN A 255 -1.98 12.52 -4.62
CA GLN A 255 -1.24 11.96 -3.50
C GLN A 255 -2.19 11.19 -2.57
N VAL A 256 -1.83 9.94 -2.29
CA VAL A 256 -2.57 9.05 -1.39
C VAL A 256 -1.60 8.47 -0.39
N GLY A 257 -1.85 8.67 0.90
CA GLY A 257 -0.91 8.22 1.91
C GLY A 257 -0.93 8.97 3.21
N LEU A 258 0.09 8.69 4.00
CA LEU A 258 0.36 9.31 5.28
C LEU A 258 1.69 10.05 5.26
N ARG A 259 1.76 11.11 6.06
CA ARG A 259 2.99 11.80 6.39
C ARG A 259 3.03 12.14 7.88
N GLY A 260 4.18 11.93 8.51
CA GLY A 260 4.48 12.42 9.85
C GLY A 260 4.77 13.93 9.87
N ALA A 261 5.48 14.37 10.90
CA ALA A 261 5.85 15.77 11.08
C ALA A 261 6.90 16.25 10.06
N THR A 262 7.72 15.32 9.54
CA THR A 262 8.73 15.61 8.52
C THR A 262 8.39 14.92 7.20
N ASN A 263 8.87 15.49 6.10
CA ASN A 263 8.66 14.96 4.76
C ASN A 263 9.44 13.67 4.46
N THR A 264 10.34 13.25 5.36
CA THR A 264 11.09 11.99 5.30
C THR A 264 10.36 10.84 5.99
N ASP A 265 9.35 11.13 6.82
CA ASP A 265 8.53 10.14 7.49
C ASP A 265 7.18 10.03 6.77
N PHE A 266 7.10 9.14 5.78
CA PHE A 266 5.91 9.00 4.95
C PHE A 266 5.63 7.53 4.61
N ASN A 267 4.36 7.25 4.35
CA ASN A 267 3.88 5.97 3.86
C ASN A 267 2.76 6.24 2.85
N ASN A 268 3.14 6.42 1.59
CA ASN A 268 2.24 6.76 0.50
C ASN A 268 2.20 5.67 -0.58
N ARG A 269 1.22 5.80 -1.47
CA ARG A 269 0.92 4.81 -2.52
C ARG A 269 1.19 5.38 -3.89
N THR A 270 1.59 4.49 -4.80
CA THR A 270 1.76 4.79 -6.22
C THR A 270 1.10 3.73 -7.08
N THR A 271 0.54 4.15 -8.20
CA THR A 271 0.04 3.27 -9.26
C THR A 271 -0.17 4.09 -10.52
N THR A 272 0.09 3.49 -11.67
CA THR A 272 -0.25 4.05 -12.98
C THR A 272 -1.34 3.28 -13.70
N THR A 273 -1.74 2.12 -13.17
CA THR A 273 -2.60 1.15 -13.89
C THR A 273 -3.77 0.62 -13.08
N ASN A 274 -3.59 0.36 -11.77
CA ASN A 274 -4.60 -0.32 -10.96
C ASN A 274 -4.55 0.11 -9.49
N TRP A 275 -5.68 0.62 -8.99
CA TRP A 275 -5.86 1.01 -7.58
C TRP A 275 -6.05 -0.20 -6.65
N ALA A 276 -6.45 -1.37 -7.16
CA ALA A 276 -6.48 -2.60 -6.37
C ALA A 276 -5.10 -3.25 -6.20
N ALA A 277 -4.07 -2.73 -6.88
CA ALA A 277 -2.72 -3.27 -6.90
C ALA A 277 -1.64 -2.17 -6.74
N THR A 278 -1.85 -1.21 -5.83
CA THR A 278 -0.85 -0.16 -5.59
C THR A 278 0.44 -0.71 -4.98
N THR A 279 1.54 -0.02 -5.22
CA THR A 279 2.83 -0.24 -4.55
C THR A 279 3.17 0.93 -3.62
N ALA A 280 4.13 0.73 -2.72
CA ALA A 280 4.62 1.80 -1.86
C ALA A 280 5.34 2.86 -2.70
N GLY A 281 5.12 4.14 -2.39
CA GLY A 281 5.82 5.23 -3.04
C GLY A 281 7.30 5.26 -2.64
N GLY A 282 8.19 5.41 -3.63
CA GLY A 282 9.64 5.56 -3.38
C GLY A 282 10.03 6.95 -2.87
N THR A 283 9.15 7.95 -3.02
CA THR A 283 9.34 9.32 -2.55
C THR A 283 8.03 9.85 -1.96
N ASN A 284 8.12 10.88 -1.12
CA ASN A 284 6.93 11.56 -0.57
C ASN A 284 6.04 12.21 -1.64
N ALA A 285 6.57 12.44 -2.85
CA ALA A 285 5.86 12.99 -3.99
C ALA A 285 5.18 11.92 -4.87
N ALA A 286 5.35 10.63 -4.55
CA ALA A 286 4.69 9.55 -5.28
C ALA A 286 3.15 9.72 -5.26
N SER A 287 2.51 9.31 -6.35
CA SER A 287 1.11 9.60 -6.61
C SER A 287 0.42 8.47 -7.37
N CYS A 288 -0.90 8.42 -7.26
CA CYS A 288 -1.75 7.46 -7.97
C CYS A 288 -2.41 8.15 -9.18
N THR A 289 -2.33 7.53 -10.35
CA THR A 289 -2.98 8.01 -11.57
C THR A 289 -4.50 7.96 -11.45
N TRP A 290 -5.16 9.02 -11.93
CA TRP A 290 -6.61 9.10 -12.06
C TRP A 290 -7.00 9.57 -13.48
N ASN A 291 -7.70 8.71 -14.21
CA ASN A 291 -8.32 8.99 -15.50
C ASN A 291 -9.59 8.13 -15.69
N SER A 292 -10.02 7.89 -16.94
CA SER A 292 -11.26 7.23 -17.31
C SER A 292 -11.24 5.72 -17.13
N THR A 293 -10.06 5.11 -16.97
CA THR A 293 -9.87 3.67 -16.80
C THR A 293 -9.08 3.29 -15.55
N VAL A 294 -8.33 4.24 -14.99
CA VAL A 294 -7.52 4.07 -13.79
C VAL A 294 -8.10 4.95 -12.69
N PHE A 295 -8.90 4.36 -11.82
CA PHE A 295 -9.50 4.96 -10.63
C PHE A 295 -9.91 3.84 -9.66
N PRO A 296 -10.13 4.12 -8.36
CA PRO A 296 -10.50 3.08 -7.40
C PRO A 296 -11.92 2.56 -7.67
N ALA A 297 -12.10 1.24 -7.53
CA ALA A 297 -13.43 0.64 -7.47
C ALA A 297 -14.14 1.10 -6.18
N SER A 298 -15.48 1.20 -6.23
CA SER A 298 -16.26 1.47 -5.02
C SER A 298 -16.04 0.36 -3.99
N GLY A 299 -15.77 0.76 -2.75
CA GLY A 299 -15.38 -0.14 -1.66
C GLY A 299 -13.89 -0.47 -1.60
N GLN A 300 -13.06 0.05 -2.50
CA GLN A 300 -11.60 -0.07 -2.36
C GLN A 300 -11.17 0.62 -1.07
N THR A 301 -10.54 -0.14 -0.18
CA THR A 301 -10.07 0.34 1.12
C THR A 301 -8.57 0.22 1.20
N TYR A 302 -7.92 1.30 1.63
CA TYR A 302 -6.51 1.34 2.01
C TYR A 302 -6.42 1.51 3.51
N ARG A 303 -5.70 0.62 4.17
CA ARG A 303 -5.56 0.62 5.63
C ARG A 303 -4.10 0.70 6.02
N TRP A 304 -3.78 1.67 6.87
CA TRP A 304 -2.54 1.75 7.60
C TRP A 304 -2.81 1.34 9.04
N SER A 305 -2.15 0.28 9.47
CA SER A 305 -2.23 -0.19 10.85
C SER A 305 -0.95 0.16 11.60
N ALA A 306 -1.09 0.48 12.89
CA ALA A 306 0.08 0.60 13.75
C ALA A 306 0.90 -0.70 13.68
N PRO A 307 2.25 -0.62 13.71
CA PRO A 307 3.07 -1.82 13.78
C PRO A 307 2.63 -2.66 14.98
N LEU A 308 2.54 -3.97 14.79
CA LEU A 308 2.29 -4.88 15.90
C LEU A 308 3.46 -4.78 16.90
N ALA A 309 3.19 -4.90 18.19
CA ALA A 309 4.24 -4.82 19.20
C ALA A 309 5.16 -6.04 19.08
N ASN A 310 4.59 -7.24 19.07
CA ASN A 310 5.30 -8.51 18.97
C ASN A 310 4.93 -9.22 17.66
N ASP A 311 5.85 -9.24 16.70
CA ASP A 311 5.65 -9.89 15.39
C ASP A 311 7.02 -10.34 14.85
N VAL A 312 7.31 -11.65 14.94
CA VAL A 312 8.50 -12.31 14.40
C VAL A 312 8.09 -13.37 13.39
N GLY A 313 8.64 -13.30 12.19
CA GLY A 313 8.31 -14.23 11.12
C GLY A 313 9.53 -14.77 10.42
N THR A 314 9.28 -15.71 9.51
CA THR A 314 10.29 -16.33 8.65
C THR A 314 10.08 -15.88 7.21
N PRO A 315 10.77 -14.82 6.72
CA PRO A 315 10.63 -14.38 5.33
C PRO A 315 10.94 -15.45 4.26
N ALA A 316 11.97 -16.28 4.48
CA ALA A 316 12.42 -17.24 3.46
C ALA A 316 13.26 -18.37 4.05
N VAL A 317 13.16 -19.56 3.44
CA VAL A 317 14.18 -20.61 3.55
C VAL A 317 15.26 -20.31 2.51
N THR A 318 16.49 -20.08 2.95
CA THR A 318 17.60 -19.64 2.07
C THR A 318 18.50 -20.79 1.62
N PHE A 319 18.51 -21.91 2.35
CA PHE A 319 19.30 -23.09 2.01
C PHE A 319 18.68 -24.38 2.56
N PRO A 320 18.78 -25.52 1.83
CA PRO A 320 19.41 -25.69 0.52
C PRO A 320 18.59 -25.10 -0.65
N GLY A 321 19.28 -24.77 -1.74
CA GLY A 321 18.66 -24.32 -2.99
C GLY A 321 18.00 -25.47 -3.76
N ASN A 322 17.22 -25.13 -4.78
CA ASN A 322 16.60 -26.10 -5.69
C ASN A 322 17.34 -26.10 -7.05
N PRO A 323 17.85 -27.24 -7.55
CA PRO A 323 17.88 -28.56 -6.92
C PRO A 323 19.01 -28.71 -5.88
N ILE A 324 18.88 -29.73 -5.03
CA ILE A 324 19.98 -30.21 -4.17
C ILE A 324 20.84 -31.19 -4.99
N LEU A 325 22.13 -30.91 -5.06
CA LEU A 325 23.12 -31.87 -5.58
C LEU A 325 23.54 -32.81 -4.44
N VAL A 326 23.18 -34.09 -4.53
CA VAL A 326 23.51 -35.07 -3.49
C VAL A 326 24.92 -35.62 -3.70
N ASP A 327 25.74 -35.55 -2.66
CA ASP A 327 27.14 -36.00 -2.66
C ASP A 327 27.54 -36.86 -1.46
N GLY A 328 26.55 -37.39 -0.76
CA GLY A 328 26.74 -38.17 0.45
C GLY A 328 27.01 -37.33 1.71
N GLY A 329 27.13 -36.01 1.60
CA GLY A 329 27.27 -35.10 2.74
C GLY A 329 25.95 -34.77 3.45
N SER A 330 26.07 -34.40 4.72
CA SER A 330 24.97 -33.74 5.45
C SER A 330 24.93 -32.25 5.11
N LEU A 331 23.74 -31.67 5.18
CA LEU A 331 23.47 -30.26 4.97
C LEU A 331 22.96 -29.61 6.25
N ALA A 332 23.30 -28.33 6.42
CA ALA A 332 22.78 -27.44 7.45
C ALA A 332 21.78 -26.46 6.81
N PRO A 333 20.46 -26.70 6.91
CA PRO A 333 19.46 -25.79 6.40
C PRO A 333 19.64 -24.37 6.96
N LYS A 334 19.20 -23.37 6.20
CA LYS A 334 19.23 -21.96 6.61
C LYS A 334 17.95 -21.24 6.25
N ALA A 335 17.63 -20.22 7.04
CA ALA A 335 16.47 -19.37 6.80
C ALA A 335 16.73 -17.94 7.28
N THR A 336 16.05 -16.99 6.66
CA THR A 336 15.95 -15.62 7.15
C THR A 336 14.81 -15.55 8.16
N ILE A 337 15.08 -14.97 9.33
CA ILE A 337 14.11 -14.61 10.36
C ILE A 337 14.08 -13.09 10.48
N ARG A 338 12.91 -12.51 10.73
CA ARG A 338 12.73 -11.06 10.87
C ARG A 338 11.79 -10.73 12.01
N ASN A 339 12.15 -9.70 12.79
CA ASN A 339 11.21 -9.05 13.71
C ASN A 339 10.54 -7.90 12.96
N PHE A 340 9.27 -8.08 12.61
CA PHE A 340 8.41 -7.08 12.00
C PHE A 340 7.76 -6.16 13.04
N GLY A 341 7.79 -6.56 14.31
CA GLY A 341 7.18 -5.83 15.41
C GLY A 341 8.01 -4.65 15.89
N ALA A 342 7.34 -3.75 16.62
CA ALA A 342 7.95 -2.58 17.24
C ALA A 342 8.74 -2.90 18.52
N ALA A 343 8.49 -4.04 19.17
CA ALA A 343 9.18 -4.46 20.38
C ALA A 343 10.36 -5.39 20.04
N SER A 344 11.52 -5.09 20.63
CA SER A 344 12.67 -6.00 20.61
C SER A 344 12.37 -7.25 21.43
N GLN A 345 12.58 -8.43 20.83
CA GLN A 345 12.42 -9.71 21.52
C GLN A 345 13.69 -10.02 22.29
N THR A 346 13.75 -9.58 23.54
CA THR A 346 14.91 -9.74 24.44
C THR A 346 14.91 -11.06 25.20
N THR A 347 13.79 -11.79 25.19
CA THR A 347 13.69 -13.16 25.68
C THR A 347 13.79 -14.11 24.49
N PRO A 348 14.65 -15.14 24.52
CA PRO A 348 14.79 -16.07 23.40
C PRO A 348 13.45 -16.74 23.04
N PHE A 349 13.14 -16.79 21.75
CA PHE A 349 12.02 -17.56 21.20
C PHE A 349 12.55 -18.67 20.29
N ASN A 350 11.76 -19.73 20.12
CA ASN A 350 12.17 -20.88 19.33
C ASN A 350 11.95 -20.64 17.84
N ILE A 351 12.88 -21.16 17.04
CA ILE A 351 12.81 -21.19 15.58
C ILE A 351 13.09 -22.64 15.17
N THR A 352 12.14 -23.25 14.47
CA THR A 352 12.19 -24.69 14.16
C THR A 352 12.20 -24.92 12.66
N CYS A 353 13.12 -25.76 12.20
CA CYS A 353 13.17 -26.30 10.84
C CYS A 353 12.75 -27.77 10.86
N THR A 354 11.88 -28.14 9.94
CA THR A 354 11.49 -29.54 9.67
C THR A 354 11.64 -29.83 8.18
N ILE A 355 12.05 -31.05 7.84
CA ILE A 355 12.13 -31.49 6.44
C ILE A 355 11.38 -32.81 6.29
N SER A 356 10.45 -32.83 5.33
CA SER A 356 9.65 -34.02 4.98
C SER A 356 9.81 -34.33 3.48
N PRO A 357 10.00 -35.60 3.09
CA PRO A 357 10.18 -36.79 3.93
C PRO A 357 11.54 -36.82 4.63
N GLY A 358 11.79 -37.81 5.50
CA GLY A 358 13.11 -38.03 6.13
C GLY A 358 13.21 -37.63 7.61
N GLY A 359 12.21 -36.95 8.17
CA GLY A 359 12.07 -36.77 9.62
C GLY A 359 13.08 -35.82 10.28
N TYR A 360 13.81 -35.01 9.49
CA TYR A 360 14.71 -34.00 10.04
C TYR A 360 13.91 -32.97 10.85
N SER A 361 14.39 -32.67 12.05
CA SER A 361 13.88 -31.58 12.89
C SER A 361 15.04 -30.96 13.65
N SER A 362 15.13 -29.63 13.62
CA SER A 362 16.14 -28.86 14.35
C SER A 362 15.49 -27.58 14.87
N THR A 363 15.61 -27.35 16.17
CA THR A 363 15.15 -26.12 16.83
C THR A 363 16.35 -25.37 17.39
N ILE A 364 16.37 -24.06 17.16
CA ILE A 364 17.27 -23.12 17.83
C ILE A 364 16.45 -22.11 18.62
N SER A 365 17.07 -21.42 19.58
CA SER A 365 16.44 -20.32 20.30
C SER A 365 17.29 -19.06 20.16
N ASP A 366 16.65 -17.92 19.90
CA ASP A 366 17.36 -16.67 19.65
C ASP A 366 16.55 -15.44 20.08
N THR A 367 17.23 -14.32 20.20
CA THR A 367 16.63 -12.98 20.42
C THR A 367 16.71 -12.17 19.14
N LEU A 368 15.81 -11.20 18.96
CA LEU A 368 15.83 -10.37 17.75
C LEU A 368 15.30 -8.96 18.03
N ALA A 369 16.16 -7.96 17.81
CA ALA A 369 15.80 -6.55 17.95
C ALA A 369 14.69 -6.13 16.97
N ALA A 370 13.88 -5.15 17.35
CA ALA A 370 12.79 -4.62 16.51
C ALA A 370 13.30 -4.17 15.14
N GLY A 371 12.63 -4.60 14.05
CA GLY A 371 12.98 -4.26 12.67
C GLY A 371 14.18 -5.01 12.07
N TYR A 372 14.92 -5.81 12.87
CA TYR A 372 16.10 -6.53 12.38
C TYR A 372 15.74 -7.83 11.67
N SER A 373 16.59 -8.23 10.73
CA SER A 373 16.55 -9.53 10.06
C SER A 373 17.88 -10.26 10.27
N LYS A 374 17.83 -11.58 10.40
CA LYS A 374 18.99 -12.44 10.65
C LYS A 374 18.85 -13.73 9.86
N GLU A 375 19.95 -14.19 9.23
CA GLU A 375 20.03 -15.56 8.73
C GLU A 375 20.41 -16.51 9.86
N VAL A 376 19.64 -17.57 10.04
CA VAL A 376 19.90 -18.64 11.01
C VAL A 376 20.34 -19.91 10.31
N THR A 377 21.20 -20.67 10.96
CA THR A 377 21.70 -21.98 10.48
C THR A 377 21.25 -23.07 11.45
N PHE A 378 20.64 -24.12 10.92
CA PHE A 378 20.16 -25.27 11.69
C PHE A 378 21.21 -26.39 11.76
N ALA A 379 20.95 -27.45 12.51
CA ALA A 379 21.88 -28.56 12.69
C ALA A 379 22.30 -29.20 11.35
N ASN A 380 23.60 -29.44 11.19
CA ASN A 380 24.19 -30.09 10.01
C ASN A 380 23.99 -31.61 10.04
N SER A 381 22.75 -32.07 9.92
CA SER A 381 22.40 -33.49 9.98
C SER A 381 21.38 -33.93 8.93
N PHE A 382 20.95 -33.03 8.04
CA PHE A 382 20.06 -33.39 6.96
C PHE A 382 20.85 -34.10 5.86
N VAL A 383 20.62 -35.40 5.67
CA VAL A 383 21.25 -36.19 4.60
C VAL A 383 20.23 -36.45 3.49
N PRO A 384 20.28 -35.69 2.37
CA PRO A 384 19.32 -35.85 1.29
C PRO A 384 19.58 -37.13 0.49
N VAL A 385 18.53 -37.90 0.22
CA VAL A 385 18.56 -39.07 -0.67
C VAL A 385 18.16 -38.67 -2.10
N ILE A 386 18.92 -39.11 -3.09
CA ILE A 386 18.69 -38.87 -4.54
C ILE A 386 17.30 -39.37 -4.96
N GLY A 387 16.62 -38.61 -5.82
CA GLY A 387 15.32 -38.96 -6.39
C GLY A 387 14.13 -38.53 -5.52
N ASN A 388 14.37 -38.03 -4.32
CA ASN A 388 13.32 -37.49 -3.45
C ASN A 388 13.07 -36.00 -3.72
N THR A 389 11.82 -35.60 -3.50
CA THR A 389 11.42 -34.20 -3.34
C THR A 389 11.18 -33.93 -1.86
N TYR A 390 11.80 -32.87 -1.33
CA TYR A 390 11.69 -32.47 0.06
C TYR A 390 10.92 -31.16 0.19
N THR A 391 10.07 -31.08 1.20
CA THR A 391 9.49 -29.84 1.69
C THR A 391 10.21 -29.43 2.96
N ILE A 392 10.95 -28.34 2.90
CA ILE A 392 11.59 -27.69 4.05
C ILE A 392 10.60 -26.68 4.61
N THR A 393 10.26 -26.81 5.88
CA THR A 393 9.37 -25.90 6.60
C THR A 393 10.12 -25.28 7.76
N VAL A 394 10.25 -23.96 7.78
CA VAL A 394 10.85 -23.21 8.89
C VAL A 394 9.81 -22.28 9.49
N TYR A 395 9.71 -22.26 10.82
CA TYR A 395 8.76 -21.40 11.52
C TYR A 395 9.28 -20.84 12.84
N THR A 396 8.86 -19.63 13.16
CA THR A 396 9.07 -18.97 14.45
C THR A 396 8.01 -19.42 15.47
N GLN A 397 8.35 -19.35 16.76
CA GLN A 397 7.48 -19.76 17.87
C GLN A 397 7.57 -18.76 19.03
N LEU A 398 7.15 -17.53 18.79
CA LEU A 398 6.98 -16.52 19.83
C LEU A 398 5.56 -16.62 20.41
N GLY A 399 5.45 -16.91 21.71
CA GLY A 399 4.13 -17.14 22.35
C GLY A 399 3.20 -15.92 22.26
N THR A 400 3.76 -14.72 22.32
CA THR A 400 3.06 -13.43 22.24
C THR A 400 2.97 -12.87 20.82
N ASP A 401 3.32 -13.65 19.81
CA ASP A 401 3.27 -13.20 18.41
C ASP A 401 1.84 -12.84 18.02
N GLN A 402 1.68 -11.64 17.47
CA GLN A 402 0.40 -11.04 17.08
C GLN A 402 0.03 -11.32 15.62
N ASN A 403 0.96 -11.78 14.77
CA ASN A 403 0.74 -12.08 13.36
C ASN A 403 1.22 -13.47 12.97
N ARG A 404 0.44 -14.50 13.33
CA ARG A 404 0.78 -15.89 13.02
C ARG A 404 0.85 -16.23 11.52
N ALA A 405 0.40 -15.33 10.64
CA ALA A 405 0.37 -15.58 9.19
C ALA A 405 1.76 -15.52 8.54
N ASN A 406 2.74 -14.87 9.17
CA ASN A 406 4.10 -14.75 8.65
C ASN A 406 5.13 -15.63 9.38
N ASP A 407 4.68 -16.46 10.34
CA ASP A 407 5.56 -17.30 11.15
C ASP A 407 6.31 -18.32 10.31
N THR A 408 5.69 -18.84 9.25
CA THR A 408 6.14 -20.04 8.52
C THR A 408 6.55 -19.75 7.09
N ALA A 409 7.78 -20.15 6.71
CA ALA A 409 8.21 -20.28 5.31
C ALA A 409 8.32 -21.75 4.90
N ARG A 410 8.06 -22.02 3.62
CA ARG A 410 8.24 -23.33 3.00
C ARG A 410 9.07 -23.23 1.73
N SER A 411 9.92 -24.22 1.48
CA SER A 411 10.64 -24.40 0.22
C SER A 411 10.54 -25.85 -0.22
N VAL A 412 10.29 -26.06 -1.51
CA VAL A 412 10.27 -27.40 -2.12
C VAL A 412 11.52 -27.56 -2.97
N VAL A 413 12.29 -28.60 -2.69
CA VAL A 413 13.58 -28.85 -3.32
C VAL A 413 13.63 -30.29 -3.84
N GLN A 414 14.14 -30.45 -5.05
CA GLN A 414 14.35 -31.76 -5.65
C GLN A 414 15.80 -32.16 -5.51
N THR A 415 16.05 -33.45 -5.26
CA THR A 415 17.40 -34.00 -5.27
C THR A 415 17.73 -34.59 -6.61
N ILE A 416 18.93 -34.28 -7.09
CA ILE A 416 19.50 -34.90 -8.28
C ILE A 416 20.89 -35.43 -7.95
N SER A 417 21.29 -36.49 -8.66
CA SER A 417 22.67 -36.97 -8.61
C SER A 417 23.60 -35.86 -9.06
N LYS A 418 24.77 -35.74 -8.42
CA LYS A 418 25.87 -35.02 -9.06
C LYS A 418 26.12 -35.64 -10.42
N ASN A 419 26.15 -34.78 -11.43
CA ASN A 419 26.48 -35.17 -12.79
C ASN A 419 27.95 -34.89 -13.15
N PHE A 420 28.78 -34.75 -12.11
CA PHE A 420 30.22 -34.57 -12.17
C PHE A 420 30.91 -35.17 -10.93
N GLY A 421 32.17 -35.58 -11.03
CA GLY A 421 32.94 -36.17 -9.94
C GLY A 421 34.40 -36.43 -10.30
N SER A 422 35.16 -37.04 -9.39
CA SER A 422 36.52 -37.51 -9.66
C SER A 422 36.80 -38.89 -9.10
N ASP A 423 37.60 -39.68 -9.81
CA ASP A 423 38.07 -41.00 -9.41
C ASP A 423 39.53 -41.16 -9.85
N SER A 424 40.39 -41.63 -8.94
CA SER A 424 41.78 -42.01 -9.22
C SER A 424 42.60 -40.94 -9.99
N GLY A 425 42.34 -39.66 -9.70
CA GLY A 425 43.02 -38.51 -10.33
C GLY A 425 42.34 -37.97 -11.61
N TYR A 426 41.22 -38.53 -12.03
CA TYR A 426 40.44 -38.11 -13.20
C TYR A 426 39.14 -37.42 -12.79
N ALA A 427 38.67 -36.45 -13.56
CA ALA A 427 37.39 -35.76 -13.33
C ALA A 427 36.42 -36.00 -14.49
N TYR A 428 35.14 -36.23 -14.19
CA TYR A 428 34.07 -36.42 -15.18
C TYR A 428 32.95 -35.40 -14.95
N ALA A 429 32.27 -34.99 -16.03
CA ALA A 429 31.06 -34.16 -16.00
C ALA A 429 30.21 -34.46 -17.25
N ASN A 430 28.88 -34.51 -17.14
CA ASN A 430 27.99 -34.63 -18.30
C ASN A 430 27.53 -33.25 -18.84
N SER A 431 26.85 -33.25 -19.99
CA SER A 431 26.39 -32.03 -20.69
C SER A 431 25.37 -31.17 -19.92
N ASN A 432 24.82 -31.68 -18.82
CA ASN A 432 23.85 -30.97 -17.99
C ASN A 432 24.49 -30.39 -16.71
N ALA A 433 25.82 -30.43 -16.56
CA ALA A 433 26.50 -29.95 -15.36
C ALA A 433 26.52 -28.41 -15.33
N THR A 434 26.00 -27.82 -14.25
CA THR A 434 25.85 -26.35 -14.12
C THR A 434 26.80 -25.74 -13.07
N ASN A 435 27.57 -26.56 -12.35
CA ASN A 435 28.47 -26.15 -11.25
C ASN A 435 29.80 -26.95 -11.21
N GLN A 436 30.30 -27.46 -12.34
CA GLN A 436 31.59 -28.15 -12.35
C GLN A 436 32.76 -27.19 -12.04
N PRO A 437 33.86 -27.69 -11.44
CA PRO A 437 35.14 -26.98 -11.45
C PRO A 437 35.54 -26.64 -12.89
N SER A 438 36.16 -25.48 -13.11
CA SER A 438 36.45 -24.91 -14.43
C SER A 438 37.38 -25.76 -15.33
N PHE A 439 37.99 -26.84 -14.83
CA PHE A 439 38.98 -27.62 -15.57
C PHE A 439 38.96 -29.12 -15.20
N PRO A 440 38.18 -29.98 -15.90
CA PRO A 440 38.51 -31.41 -15.93
C PRO A 440 39.75 -31.59 -16.84
N ASN A 441 40.88 -32.00 -16.26
CA ASN A 441 42.15 -32.18 -16.99
C ASN A 441 42.08 -33.27 -18.09
N TYR A 442 41.15 -34.22 -17.99
CA TYR A 442 40.91 -35.27 -18.99
C TYR A 442 39.45 -35.76 -18.94
N CYS A 443 38.72 -35.72 -20.05
CA CYS A 443 37.36 -36.28 -20.16
C CYS A 443 37.42 -37.68 -20.78
N TRP A 444 36.81 -38.69 -20.15
CA TRP A 444 36.66 -40.02 -20.77
C TRP A 444 35.35 -40.14 -21.55
N LYS A 445 35.39 -40.99 -22.59
CA LYS A 445 34.22 -41.41 -23.35
C LYS A 445 33.41 -42.37 -22.49
N ASP A 446 32.14 -42.07 -22.30
CA ASP A 446 31.18 -42.93 -21.62
C ASP A 446 31.09 -44.32 -22.30
N THR A 447 31.14 -45.37 -21.49
CA THR A 447 30.98 -46.79 -21.92
C THR A 447 29.62 -47.38 -21.55
N SER A 448 28.70 -46.57 -21.01
CA SER A 448 27.40 -47.02 -20.50
C SER A 448 26.17 -46.56 -21.30
N GLY A 449 26.35 -45.92 -22.46
CA GLY A 449 25.26 -45.67 -23.42
C GLY A 449 24.60 -44.28 -23.36
N SER A 450 25.24 -43.28 -22.77
CA SER A 450 24.86 -41.88 -22.94
C SER A 450 25.15 -41.41 -24.36
N THR A 451 24.07 -41.09 -25.07
CA THR A 451 24.09 -40.38 -26.34
C THR A 451 24.59 -38.94 -26.15
N ASN A 452 25.68 -38.62 -26.85
CA ASN A 452 26.27 -37.31 -27.15
C ASN A 452 27.36 -36.76 -26.20
N LEU A 453 28.61 -37.07 -26.56
CA LEU A 453 29.79 -36.26 -26.24
C LEU A 453 30.51 -35.89 -27.54
N VAL A 454 30.00 -34.90 -28.28
CA VAL A 454 30.85 -34.01 -29.10
C VAL A 454 30.17 -32.63 -29.17
N LEU A 455 31.00 -31.59 -28.93
CA LEU A 455 31.09 -30.32 -29.68
C LEU A 455 30.90 -29.03 -28.84
N ASN A 456 32.01 -28.41 -28.40
CA ASN A 456 32.54 -27.20 -29.06
C ASN A 456 33.84 -26.66 -28.43
N ALA A 457 34.88 -26.65 -29.27
CA ALA A 457 35.89 -25.59 -29.42
C ALA A 457 36.57 -24.97 -28.19
N VAL A 458 37.67 -25.57 -27.71
CA VAL A 458 38.91 -24.84 -27.41
C VAL A 458 40.10 -25.74 -27.76
N THR A 459 40.86 -25.35 -28.78
CA THR A 459 42.18 -25.90 -29.06
C THR A 459 43.12 -25.45 -27.94
N GLN A 460 43.55 -26.35 -27.06
CA GLN A 460 44.64 -26.08 -26.11
C GLN A 460 45.98 -26.46 -26.76
N PRO A 461 46.95 -25.53 -26.87
CA PRO A 461 48.31 -25.86 -27.29
C PRO A 461 49.01 -26.65 -26.17
N GLY A 462 49.36 -27.92 -26.42
CA GLY A 462 50.22 -28.69 -25.50
C GLY A 462 49.77 -30.12 -25.16
N ALA A 463 48.63 -30.61 -25.67
CA ALA A 463 48.24 -32.00 -25.44
C ALA A 463 49.09 -32.97 -26.31
N VAL A 464 50.02 -33.67 -25.67
CA VAL A 464 50.80 -34.75 -26.29
C VAL A 464 49.86 -35.91 -26.60
N ASN A 465 49.62 -36.15 -27.90
CA ASN A 465 49.00 -37.37 -28.40
C ASN A 465 49.87 -38.59 -28.04
N ARG A 466 49.62 -39.24 -26.90
CA ARG A 466 50.01 -40.65 -26.75
C ARG A 466 48.93 -41.52 -27.40
N ARG A 467 49.10 -41.78 -28.69
CA ARG A 467 48.50 -42.96 -29.32
C ARG A 467 49.12 -44.19 -28.65
N PHE A 468 48.33 -44.95 -27.92
CA PHE A 468 48.68 -46.34 -27.64
C PHE A 468 48.25 -47.17 -28.85
N SER A 469 49.23 -47.84 -29.45
CA SER A 469 49.07 -48.94 -30.42
C SER A 469 48.34 -50.12 -29.82
#